data_AF-A0AAP2GMU7-F1
#
_entry.id   AF-A0AAP2GMU7-F1
#
_cell.length_a   1.000
_cell.length_b   1.000
_cell.length_c   1.000
_cell.angle_alpha   90.00
_cell.angle_beta   90.00
_cell.angle_gamma   90.00
#
_symmetry.space_group_name_H-M   'P 1'
#
loop_
_entity.id
_entity.type
_entity.pdbx_description
1 polymer ?
#
loop_
_entity_poly.entity_id
_entity_poly.type
_entity_poly.pdbx_seq_one_letter_code
_entity_poly.pdbx_strand_id
1 'polypeptide(L)'
;MRLYWKYIDLVIQSLCILIALVAVGIESNPHDRDWPLAILFIQVILGPWQLMGSLVSVFRKTKSRKLKSIHLLASLLYLAVLIPLLQADFVNKHTRLLLLTIPAWILAIGYYSITWHGILKRSERGKGFLPHLGF
;
A
#
# COMPACT_ATOMS: atom_id res chain seq x y z
N MET A 1 11.91 -0.35 13.31
CA MET A 1 10.56 -0.91 13.53
C MET A 1 10.71 -2.33 14.04
N ARG A 2 10.22 -2.63 15.25
CA ARG A 2 10.29 -4.00 15.80
C ARG A 2 9.50 -4.94 14.86
N LEU A 3 9.90 -6.21 14.82
CA LEU A 3 9.35 -7.19 13.87
C LEU A 3 7.82 -7.29 13.97
N TYR A 4 7.28 -7.25 15.19
CA TYR A 4 5.85 -7.25 15.48
C TYR A 4 5.05 -6.18 14.71
N TRP A 5 5.57 -4.95 14.65
CA TRP A 5 4.91 -3.88 13.92
C TRP A 5 4.81 -4.13 12.42
N LYS A 6 5.75 -4.89 11.83
CA LYS A 6 5.69 -5.24 10.40
C LYS A 6 4.61 -6.28 10.13
N TYR A 7 4.41 -7.23 11.05
CA TYR A 7 3.33 -8.20 10.95
C TYR A 7 1.97 -7.53 11.08
N ILE A 8 1.80 -6.62 12.06
CA ILE A 8 0.57 -5.82 12.18
C ILE A 8 0.31 -5.06 10.89
N ASP A 9 1.32 -4.36 10.37
CA ASP A 9 1.23 -3.60 9.12
C ASP A 9 0.77 -4.49 7.94
N LEU A 10 1.35 -5.68 7.81
CA LEU A 10 0.98 -6.63 6.78
C LEU A 10 -0.45 -7.16 6.93
N VAL A 11 -0.87 -7.51 8.15
CA VAL A 11 -2.22 -8.01 8.43
C VAL A 11 -3.26 -6.95 8.11
N ILE A 12 -3.05 -5.72 8.57
CA ILE A 12 -3.97 -4.60 8.28
C ILE A 12 -4.08 -4.37 6.78
N GLN A 13 -2.95 -4.32 6.06
CA GLN A 13 -2.98 -4.15 4.60
C GLN A 13 -3.70 -5.32 3.91
N SER A 14 -3.47 -6.56 4.34
CA SER A 14 -4.14 -7.74 3.77
C SER A 14 -5.65 -7.68 3.98
N LEU A 15 -6.09 -7.27 5.16
CA LEU A 15 -7.52 -7.08 5.47
C LEU A 15 -8.12 -5.98 4.61
N CYS A 16 -7.47 -4.82 4.47
CA CYS A 16 -7.95 -3.74 3.61
C CYS A 16 -8.05 -4.17 2.14
N ILE A 17 -7.05 -4.90 1.62
CA ILE A 17 -7.08 -5.44 0.25
C ILE A 17 -8.24 -6.43 0.09
N LEU A 18 -8.43 -7.33 1.05
CA LEU A 18 -9.52 -8.30 1.01
C LEU A 18 -10.89 -7.61 1.03
N ILE A 19 -11.09 -6.61 1.91
CA ILE A 19 -12.33 -5.83 1.97
C ILE A 19 -12.58 -5.12 0.63
N ALA A 20 -11.53 -4.58 -0.01
CA ALA A 20 -11.68 -3.94 -1.32
C ALA A 20 -12.09 -4.92 -2.40
N LEU A 21 -11.48 -6.10 -2.44
CA LEU A 21 -11.84 -7.14 -3.40
C LEU A 21 -13.28 -7.63 -3.20
N VAL A 22 -13.70 -7.82 -1.95
CA VAL A 22 -15.08 -8.19 -1.61
C VAL A 22 -16.06 -7.10 -2.01
N ALA A 23 -15.76 -5.83 -1.71
CA ALA A 23 -16.59 -4.71 -2.12
C ALA A 23 -16.74 -4.64 -3.64
N VAL A 24 -15.64 -4.80 -4.39
CA VAL A 24 -15.69 -4.87 -5.87
C VAL A 24 -16.50 -6.06 -6.33
N GLY A 25 -16.36 -7.23 -5.70
CA GLY A 25 -17.12 -8.43 -6.05
C GLY A 25 -18.63 -8.26 -5.86
N ILE A 26 -19.04 -7.69 -4.73
CA ILE A 26 -20.46 -7.46 -4.39
C ILE A 26 -21.05 -6.38 -5.29
N GLU A 27 -20.33 -5.27 -5.49
CA GLU A 27 -20.75 -4.10 -6.26
C GLU A 27 -20.42 -4.23 -7.77
N SER A 28 -20.03 -5.41 -8.25
CA SER A 28 -19.80 -5.67 -9.68
C SER A 28 -21.09 -5.86 -10.46
N ASN A 29 -22.25 -5.80 -9.80
CA ASN A 29 -23.54 -5.87 -10.44
C ASN A 29 -23.71 -4.72 -11.46
N PRO A 30 -24.14 -5.00 -12.70
CA PRO A 30 -24.18 -4.00 -13.77
C PRO A 30 -25.15 -2.84 -13.54
N HIS A 31 -26.03 -2.94 -12.53
CA HIS A 31 -27.03 -1.94 -12.19
C HIS A 31 -26.56 -0.87 -11.20
N ASP A 32 -25.58 -1.17 -10.32
CA ASP A 32 -25.05 -0.22 -9.33
C ASP A 32 -23.55 0.01 -9.57
N ARG A 33 -23.19 1.21 -10.02
CA ARG A 33 -21.81 1.57 -10.42
C ARG A 33 -21.03 2.26 -9.29
N ASP A 34 -21.33 1.93 -8.05
CA ASP A 34 -20.74 2.60 -6.87
C ASP A 34 -19.49 1.90 -6.34
N TRP A 35 -19.08 0.78 -6.94
CA TRP A 35 -17.82 0.10 -6.63
C TRP A 35 -16.58 1.03 -6.59
N PRO A 36 -16.44 2.09 -7.42
CA PRO A 36 -15.29 2.99 -7.33
C PRO A 36 -15.28 3.79 -6.02
N LEU A 37 -16.45 4.11 -5.45
CA LEU A 37 -16.56 4.84 -4.19
C LEU A 37 -16.13 3.97 -3.00
N ALA A 38 -16.52 2.69 -3.00
CA ALA A 38 -16.09 1.74 -1.97
C ALA A 38 -14.56 1.58 -1.99
N ILE A 39 -13.97 1.51 -3.19
CA ILE A 39 -12.52 1.47 -3.35
C ILE A 39 -11.85 2.74 -2.81
N LEU A 40 -12.39 3.93 -3.15
CA LEU A 40 -11.84 5.20 -2.69
C LEU A 40 -11.88 5.31 -1.16
N PHE A 41 -12.95 4.83 -0.52
CA PHE A 41 -13.06 4.82 0.94
C PHE A 41 -11.95 4.00 1.59
N ILE A 42 -11.64 2.82 1.04
CA ILE A 42 -10.56 1.98 1.55
C ILE A 42 -9.20 2.65 1.34
N GLN A 43 -9.00 3.34 0.22
CA GLN A 43 -7.78 4.11 -0.03
C GLN A 43 -7.58 5.25 0.97
N VAL A 44 -8.64 5.92 1.40
CA VAL A 44 -8.57 6.97 2.44
C VAL A 44 -8.05 6.42 3.77
N ILE A 45 -8.26 5.13 4.06
CA ILE A 45 -7.75 4.48 5.27
C ILE A 45 -6.33 3.93 5.01
N LEU A 46 -6.14 3.21 3.91
CA LEU A 46 -4.91 2.51 3.58
C LEU A 46 -3.75 3.47 3.28
N GLY A 47 -4.01 4.57 2.57
CA GLY A 47 -3.02 5.55 2.16
C GLY A 47 -2.29 6.19 3.35
N PRO A 48 -3.00 6.84 4.29
CA PRO A 48 -2.39 7.38 5.52
C PRO A 48 -1.65 6.32 6.34
N TRP A 49 -2.20 5.11 6.43
CA TRP A 49 -1.54 4.00 7.12
C TRP A 49 -0.17 3.66 6.49
N GLN A 50 -0.11 3.52 5.17
CA GLN A 50 1.12 3.25 4.43
C GLN A 50 2.11 4.42 4.47
N LEU A 51 1.61 5.66 4.46
CA LEU A 51 2.40 6.88 4.64
C LEU A 51 3.10 6.85 6.00
N MET A 52 2.36 6.60 7.08
CA MET A 52 2.91 6.48 8.43
C MET A 52 3.97 5.38 8.52
N GLY A 53 3.67 4.20 7.97
CA GLY A 53 4.63 3.09 7.95
C GLY A 53 5.92 3.42 7.17
N SER A 54 5.79 4.17 6.07
CA SER A 54 6.92 4.67 5.27
C SER A 54 7.77 5.66 6.05
N LEU A 55 7.15 6.68 6.66
CA LEU A 55 7.82 7.68 7.48
C LEU A 55 8.59 7.04 8.63
N VAL A 56 7.94 6.17 9.41
CA VAL A 56 8.58 5.42 10.51
C VAL A 56 9.80 4.64 10.03
N SER A 57 9.73 4.08 8.82
CA SER A 57 10.83 3.31 8.23
C SER A 57 12.00 4.18 7.75
N VAL A 58 11.73 5.41 7.30
CA VAL A 58 12.75 6.41 6.94
C VAL A 58 13.51 6.86 8.17
N PHE A 59 12.80 7.18 9.27
CA PHE A 59 13.43 7.61 10.53
C PHE A 59 14.18 6.48 11.24
N ARG A 60 13.68 5.23 11.19
CA ARG A 60 14.24 4.12 11.98
C ARG A 60 15.32 3.25 11.29
N LYS A 61 16.09 3.81 10.33
CA LYS A 61 17.22 3.12 9.62
C LYS A 61 16.96 1.63 9.31
N THR A 62 15.81 1.31 8.73
CA THR A 62 15.42 -0.09 8.47
C THR A 62 16.15 -0.67 7.24
N LYS A 63 16.28 -2.00 7.14
CA LYS A 63 16.85 -2.66 5.94
C LYS A 63 16.14 -2.29 4.63
N SER A 64 14.84 -1.99 4.69
CA SER A 64 14.01 -1.58 3.57
C SER A 64 13.92 -0.05 3.40
N ARG A 65 14.79 0.73 4.06
CA ARG A 65 14.73 2.20 4.06
C ARG A 65 14.73 2.76 2.64
N LYS A 66 15.67 2.35 1.79
CA LYS A 66 15.78 2.87 0.41
C LYS A 66 14.49 2.68 -0.37
N LEU A 67 13.92 1.47 -0.37
CA LEU A 67 12.67 1.16 -1.07
C LEU A 67 11.49 1.94 -0.49
N LYS A 68 11.36 2.03 0.84
CA LYS A 68 10.28 2.79 1.48
C LYS A 68 10.44 4.31 1.27
N SER A 69 11.66 4.83 1.13
CA SER A 69 11.92 6.22 0.73
C SER A 69 11.51 6.49 -0.71
N ILE A 70 11.83 5.58 -1.64
CA ILE A 70 11.40 5.69 -3.04
C ILE A 70 9.87 5.65 -3.13
N HIS A 71 9.23 4.73 -2.42
CA HIS A 71 7.78 4.64 -2.38
C HIS A 71 7.14 5.92 -1.79
N LEU A 72 7.72 6.47 -0.71
CA LEU A 72 7.26 7.73 -0.13
C LEU A 72 7.37 8.87 -1.14
N LEU A 73 8.51 9.01 -1.82
CA LEU A 73 8.71 10.03 -2.85
C LEU A 73 7.72 9.87 -4.00
N ALA A 74 7.52 8.65 -4.51
CA ALA A 74 6.56 8.37 -5.56
C ALA A 74 5.12 8.73 -5.14
N SER A 75 4.76 8.45 -3.89
CA SER A 75 3.44 8.79 -3.34
C SER A 75 3.25 10.31 -3.23
N LEU A 76 4.28 11.04 -2.81
CA LEU A 76 4.25 12.51 -2.75
C LEU A 76 4.18 13.14 -4.14
N LEU A 77 4.96 12.64 -5.10
CA LEU A 77 4.90 13.09 -6.49
C LEU A 77 3.53 12.80 -7.11
N TYR A 78 2.96 11.63 -6.84
CA TYR A 78 1.62 11.29 -7.27
C TYR A 78 0.60 12.28 -6.72
N LEU A 79 0.61 12.58 -5.41
CA LEU A 79 -0.30 13.57 -4.82
C LEU A 79 -0.10 14.98 -5.41
N ALA A 80 1.16 15.40 -5.60
CA ALA A 80 1.48 16.71 -6.17
C ALA A 80 0.98 16.88 -7.61
N VAL A 81 0.96 15.81 -8.41
CA VAL A 81 0.41 15.81 -9.76
C VAL A 81 -1.11 15.64 -9.76
N LEU A 82 -1.65 14.81 -8.87
CA LEU A 82 -3.06 14.47 -8.82
C LEU A 82 -3.93 15.68 -8.44
N ILE A 83 -3.53 16.47 -7.45
CA ILE A 83 -4.28 17.63 -6.97
C ILE A 83 -4.62 18.62 -8.10
N PRO A 84 -3.64 19.16 -8.87
CA PRO A 84 -3.95 20.07 -9.96
C PRO A 84 -4.72 19.39 -11.09
N LEU A 85 -4.46 18.10 -11.36
CA LEU A 85 -5.17 17.38 -12.42
C LEU A 85 -6.66 17.17 -12.08
N LEU A 86 -7.01 17.02 -10.81
CA LEU A 86 -8.41 16.90 -10.38
C LEU A 86 -9.17 18.22 -10.42
N GLN A 87 -8.46 19.35 -10.38
CA GLN A 87 -9.04 20.69 -10.51
C GLN A 87 -9.15 21.14 -11.97
N ALA A 88 -8.51 20.44 -12.90
CA ALA A 88 -8.60 20.75 -14.32
C ALA A 88 -9.99 20.46 -14.89
N ASP A 89 -10.62 21.47 -15.48
CA ASP A 89 -11.96 21.39 -16.06
C ASP A 89 -12.07 20.43 -17.25
N PHE A 90 -10.95 20.15 -17.93
CA PHE A 90 -10.93 19.24 -19.08
C PHE A 90 -10.96 17.75 -18.70
N VAL A 91 -10.81 17.40 -17.42
CA VAL A 91 -10.81 15.99 -16.98
C VAL A 91 -12.24 15.56 -16.66
N ASN A 92 -12.78 14.66 -17.49
CA ASN A 92 -14.11 14.10 -17.29
C ASN A 92 -14.20 13.23 -16.00
N LYS A 93 -15.42 13.01 -15.50
CA LYS A 93 -15.69 12.25 -14.25
C LYS A 93 -15.05 10.85 -14.24
N HIS A 94 -15.11 10.13 -15.35
CA HIS A 94 -14.59 8.76 -15.44
C HIS A 94 -13.06 8.75 -15.37
N THR A 95 -12.39 9.65 -16.09
CA THR A 95 -10.95 9.82 -16.03
C THR A 95 -10.49 10.22 -14.62
N ARG A 96 -11.22 11.12 -13.93
CA ARG A 96 -10.92 11.48 -12.53
C ARG A 96 -10.96 10.25 -11.62
N LEU A 97 -11.99 9.41 -11.73
CA LEU A 97 -12.11 8.17 -10.94
C LEU A 97 -10.94 7.21 -11.21
N LEU A 98 -10.57 7.00 -12.47
CA LEU A 98 -9.45 6.12 -12.83
C LEU A 98 -8.12 6.63 -12.26
N LEU A 99 -7.88 7.94 -12.32
CA LEU A 99 -6.67 8.58 -11.81
C LEU A 99 -6.57 8.57 -10.28
N LEU A 100 -7.70 8.67 -9.58
CA LEU A 100 -7.77 8.49 -8.14
C LEU A 100 -7.51 7.04 -7.74
N THR A 101 -7.96 6.09 -8.56
CA THR A 101 -8.03 4.68 -8.17
C THR A 101 -6.76 3.92 -8.57
N ILE A 102 -6.46 3.84 -9.86
CA ILE A 102 -5.46 2.91 -10.40
C ILE A 102 -4.04 3.19 -9.87
N PRO A 103 -3.49 4.42 -9.96
CA PRO A 103 -2.13 4.68 -9.51
C PRO A 103 -1.97 4.49 -8.00
N ALA A 104 -2.98 4.86 -7.22
CA ALA A 104 -2.97 4.67 -5.77
C ALA A 104 -2.97 3.18 -5.38
N TRP A 105 -3.66 2.31 -6.11
CA TRP A 105 -3.56 0.85 -5.91
C TRP A 105 -2.21 0.28 -6.30
N ILE A 106 -1.62 0.75 -7.40
CA ILE A 106 -0.27 0.34 -7.80
C ILE A 106 0.74 0.68 -6.68
N LEU A 107 0.63 1.89 -6.12
CA LEU A 107 1.44 2.30 -4.97
C LEU A 107 1.18 1.41 -3.76
N ALA A 108 -0.08 1.14 -3.43
CA ALA A 108 -0.45 0.32 -2.29
C ALA A 108 0.08 -1.12 -2.37
N ILE A 109 -0.07 -1.76 -3.54
CA ILE A 109 0.45 -3.10 -3.82
C ILE A 109 1.99 -3.11 -3.80
N GLY A 110 2.62 -2.05 -4.32
CA GLY A 110 4.06 -1.86 -4.25
C GLY A 110 4.56 -1.81 -2.80
N TYR A 111 3.89 -1.05 -1.94
CA TYR A 111 4.22 -0.98 -0.52
C TYR A 111 4.03 -2.31 0.21
N TYR A 112 2.91 -2.98 -0.06
CA TYR A 112 2.61 -4.30 0.48
C TYR A 112 3.73 -5.29 0.14
N SER A 113 4.15 -5.30 -1.12
CA SER A 113 5.24 -6.14 -1.62
C SER A 113 6.56 -5.86 -0.89
N ILE A 114 6.92 -4.59 -0.67
CA ILE A 114 8.12 -4.22 0.10
C ILE A 114 8.05 -4.75 1.53
N THR A 115 6.88 -4.65 2.16
CA THR A 115 6.67 -5.08 3.55
C THR A 115 6.70 -6.60 3.68
N TRP A 116 6.02 -7.33 2.80
CA TRP A 116 6.01 -8.79 2.70
C TRP A 116 7.42 -9.37 2.55
N HIS A 117 8.18 -8.91 1.55
CA HIS A 117 9.57 -9.36 1.34
C HIS A 117 10.47 -9.02 2.53
N GLY A 118 10.20 -7.89 3.20
CA GLY A 118 10.93 -7.48 4.39
C GLY A 118 10.68 -8.35 5.62
N ILE A 119 9.62 -9.16 5.61
CA ILE A 119 9.28 -10.15 6.64
C ILE A 119 9.87 -11.52 6.25
N LEU A 120 9.62 -11.99 5.02
CA LEU A 120 10.09 -13.30 4.53
C LEU A 120 11.62 -13.45 4.58
N LYS A 121 12.38 -12.47 4.06
CA LYS A 121 13.86 -12.52 4.06
C LYS A 121 14.49 -12.57 5.45
N ARG A 122 13.70 -12.35 6.52
CA ARG A 122 14.17 -12.48 7.91
C ARG A 122 13.78 -13.83 8.53
N SER A 123 12.68 -14.42 8.11
CA SER A 123 12.30 -15.80 8.47
C SER A 123 13.37 -16.81 8.01
N GLU A 124 13.97 -16.60 6.84
CA GLU A 124 14.98 -17.51 6.28
C GLU A 124 16.34 -17.46 7.01
N ARG A 125 16.72 -16.32 7.61
CA ARG A 125 18.01 -16.18 8.32
C ARG A 125 18.10 -16.92 9.65
N GLY A 126 17.01 -17.52 10.13
CA GLY A 126 16.98 -18.30 11.37
C GLY A 126 16.73 -19.80 11.17
N LYS A 127 16.59 -20.25 9.92
CA LYS A 127 16.22 -21.64 9.57
C LYS A 127 17.36 -22.41 8.91
N GLY A 128 18.61 -22.13 9.28
CA GLY A 128 19.66 -23.13 9.11
C GLY A 128 19.27 -24.36 9.94
N PHE A 129 19.50 -25.56 9.43
CA PHE A 129 19.09 -26.81 10.08
C PHE A 129 19.62 -26.96 11.52
N LEU A 130 20.66 -26.21 11.92
CA LEU A 130 21.25 -26.20 13.27
C LEU A 130 21.86 -24.81 13.58
N PRO A 131 21.09 -23.78 14.00
CA PRO A 131 21.64 -22.43 14.24
C PRO A 131 22.49 -22.31 15.52
N HIS A 132 22.54 -23.35 16.34
CA HIS A 132 23.33 -23.45 17.58
C HIS A 132 24.64 -24.22 17.41
N LEU A 133 24.88 -24.85 16.26
CA LEU A 133 26.17 -25.42 15.92
C LEU A 133 26.89 -24.42 15.03
N GLY A 134 27.68 -23.56 15.67
CA GLY A 134 28.51 -22.58 14.98
C GLY A 134 29.52 -23.28 14.07
N PHE A 135 29.38 -23.06 12.76
CA PHE A 135 30.45 -23.19 11.78
C PHE A 135 30.49 -21.89 10.97
#